data_AF-A0A158JT73-F1
#
_entry.id   AF-A0A158JT73-F1
#
_cell.length_a   1.000
_cell.length_b   1.000
_cell.length_c   1.000
_cell.angle_alpha   90.00
_cell.angle_beta   90.00
_cell.angle_gamma   90.00
#
_symmetry.space_group_name_H-M   'P 1'
#
loop_
_entity.id
_entity.type
_entity.pdbx_description
1 polymer ?
#
loop_
_entity_poly.entity_id
_entity_poly.type
_entity_poly.pdbx_seq_one_letter_code
_entity_poly.pdbx_strand_id
1 'polypeptide(L)'
;MRCYYFLPLRLLSLSDMDNTDVFERMRERVERQIEQRQAELLPFHEYVFSLEKAGYDSAAARYVLECMKQELIKWQDVEAGINAFAPDVRNRARA
;
A
#
# COMPACT_ATOMS: atom_id res chain seq x y z
N MET A 1 -7.67 -10.76 -29.07
CA MET A 1 -7.40 -9.30 -29.02
C MET A 1 -6.29 -9.05 -28.01
N ARG A 2 -5.13 -8.57 -28.46
CA ARG A 2 -3.96 -8.24 -27.63
C ARG A 2 -3.67 -6.75 -27.80
N CYS A 3 -3.87 -5.95 -26.76
CA CYS A 3 -3.49 -4.53 -26.78
C CYS A 3 -2.05 -4.41 -26.29
N TYR A 4 -1.16 -4.12 -27.22
CA TYR A 4 0.22 -3.70 -26.97
C TYR A 4 0.21 -2.20 -26.64
N TYR A 5 0.48 -1.82 -25.40
CA TYR A 5 0.93 -0.47 -25.08
C TYR A 5 2.47 -0.48 -25.04
N PHE A 6 3.04 -0.30 -26.22
CA PHE A 6 4.46 0.01 -26.43
C PHE A 6 4.61 1.52 -26.21
N LEU A 7 5.08 1.92 -25.03
CA LEU A 7 5.52 3.29 -24.77
C LEU A 7 7.00 3.41 -25.18
N PRO A 8 7.37 4.34 -26.07
CA PRO A 8 8.74 4.47 -26.54
C PRO A 8 9.64 5.04 -25.44
N LEU A 9 10.66 4.26 -25.07
CA LEU A 9 11.87 4.69 -24.38
C LEU A 9 12.53 5.83 -25.17
N ARG A 10 12.24 7.09 -24.80
CA ARG A 10 13.01 8.26 -25.21
C ARG A 10 13.46 9.02 -23.96
N LEU A 11 14.69 8.74 -23.56
CA LEU A 11 15.68 9.69 -23.02
C LEU A 11 15.11 10.86 -22.22
N LEU A 12 14.70 10.58 -20.98
CA LEU A 12 14.79 11.58 -19.92
C LEU A 12 16.20 11.47 -19.31
N SER A 13 16.96 12.53 -19.52
CA SER A 13 18.17 12.94 -18.78
C SER A 13 18.35 12.18 -17.47
N LEU A 14 19.23 11.19 -17.49
CA LEU A 14 19.56 10.28 -16.39
C LEU A 14 20.63 10.94 -15.50
N SER A 15 20.33 12.13 -15.00
CA SER A 15 21.18 12.93 -14.13
C SER A 15 20.41 13.32 -12.88
N ASP A 16 20.77 12.71 -11.74
CA ASP A 16 20.39 13.12 -10.38
C ASP A 16 18.89 13.15 -10.02
N MET A 17 18.15 12.07 -10.28
CA MET A 17 16.99 11.80 -9.42
C MET A 17 17.56 11.26 -8.10
N ASP A 18 17.62 12.14 -7.09
CA ASP A 18 18.17 11.82 -5.77
C ASP A 18 17.47 10.56 -5.22
N ASN A 19 18.25 9.56 -4.79
CA ASN A 19 17.71 8.30 -4.28
C ASN A 19 16.75 8.54 -3.09
N THR A 20 16.94 9.66 -2.39
CA THR A 20 16.05 10.19 -1.36
C THR A 20 14.62 10.41 -1.89
N ASP A 21 14.46 11.02 -3.06
CA ASP A 21 13.15 11.30 -3.68
C ASP A 21 12.43 10.01 -4.14
N VAL A 22 13.19 9.00 -4.58
CA VAL A 22 12.62 7.67 -4.89
C VAL A 22 12.10 6.98 -3.63
N PHE A 23 12.87 7.02 -2.56
CA PHE A 23 12.51 6.40 -1.28
C PHE A 23 11.28 7.07 -0.66
N GLU A 24 11.24 8.39 -0.65
CA GLU A 24 10.10 9.18 -0.16
C GLU A 24 8.81 8.86 -0.93
N ARG A 25 8.87 8.85 -2.27
CA ARG A 25 7.71 8.47 -3.11
C ARG A 25 7.25 7.03 -2.88
N MET A 26 8.17 6.11 -2.57
CA MET A 26 7.82 4.73 -2.23
C MET A 26 7.13 4.65 -0.88
N ARG A 27 7.62 5.38 0.14
CA ARG A 27 6.99 5.46 1.47
C ARG A 27 5.59 6.03 1.38
N GLU A 28 5.40 7.18 0.74
CA GLU A 28 4.08 7.79 0.56
C GLU A 28 3.09 6.83 -0.12
N ARG A 29 3.57 6.05 -1.11
CA ARG A 29 2.72 5.08 -1.80
C ARG A 29 2.26 3.98 -0.85
N VAL A 30 3.13 3.50 0.02
CA VAL A 30 2.82 2.45 1.00
C VAL A 30 1.85 2.97 2.07
N GLU A 31 2.08 4.18 2.60
CA GLU A 31 1.18 4.84 3.54
C GLU A 31 -0.23 4.97 2.95
N ARG A 32 -0.35 5.49 1.72
CA ARG A 32 -1.66 5.58 1.03
C ARG A 32 -2.33 4.22 0.82
N GLN A 33 -1.56 3.17 0.57
CA GLN A 33 -2.09 1.81 0.42
C GLN A 33 -2.64 1.26 1.75
N ILE A 34 -2.03 1.61 2.88
CA ILE A 34 -2.50 1.27 4.22
C ILE A 34 -3.78 2.05 4.55
N GLU A 35 -3.78 3.37 4.33
CA GLU A 35 -4.92 4.24 4.56
C GLU A 35 -6.16 3.78 3.78
N GLN A 36 -6.00 3.46 2.49
CA GLN A 36 -7.08 2.96 1.64
C GLN A 36 -7.69 1.66 2.21
N ARG A 37 -6.85 0.70 2.61
CA ARG A 37 -7.32 -0.57 3.19
C ARG A 37 -8.02 -0.37 4.52
N GLN A 38 -7.51 0.50 5.39
CA GLN A 38 -8.18 0.83 6.64
C GLN A 38 -9.55 1.48 6.41
N ALA A 39 -9.64 2.38 5.43
CA ALA A 39 -10.88 3.04 5.05
C ALA A 39 -11.92 2.05 4.48
N GLU A 40 -11.49 1.00 3.77
CA GLU A 40 -12.35 -0.06 3.26
C GLU A 40 -12.74 -1.09 4.33
N LEU A 41 -11.85 -1.34 5.30
CA LEU A 41 -12.04 -2.37 6.33
C LEU A 41 -13.19 -2.04 7.28
N LEU A 42 -13.29 -0.79 7.72
CA LEU A 42 -14.32 -0.35 8.68
C LEU A 42 -15.76 -0.56 8.16
N PRO A 43 -16.15 -0.05 6.97
CA PRO A 43 -17.50 -0.27 6.44
C PRO A 43 -17.77 -1.75 6.14
N PHE A 44 -16.75 -2.53 5.75
CA PHE A 44 -16.94 -3.97 5.52
C PHE A 44 -17.18 -4.73 6.83
N HIS A 45 -16.52 -4.33 7.92
CA HIS A 45 -16.79 -4.87 9.25
C HIS A 45 -18.23 -4.60 9.69
N GLU A 46 -18.72 -3.37 9.50
CA GLU A 46 -20.12 -3.01 9.79
C GLU A 46 -21.11 -3.81 8.94
N TYR A 47 -20.79 -4.04 7.67
CA TYR A 47 -21.58 -4.88 6.78
C TYR A 47 -21.70 -6.32 7.30
N VAL A 48 -20.58 -6.98 7.65
CA VAL A 48 -20.59 -8.34 8.24
C VAL A 48 -21.43 -8.38 9.51
N PHE A 49 -21.25 -7.40 10.40
CA PHE A 49 -22.04 -7.30 11.62
C PHE A 49 -23.54 -7.15 11.34
N SER A 50 -23.91 -6.37 10.32
CA SER A 50 -25.31 -6.19 9.93
C SER A 50 -25.95 -7.50 9.43
N LEU A 51 -25.21 -8.32 8.69
CA LEU A 51 -25.66 -9.64 8.24
C LEU A 51 -25.92 -10.57 9.42
N GLU A 52 -25.00 -10.60 10.38
CA GLU A 52 -25.11 -11.44 11.59
C GLU A 52 -26.31 -11.04 12.45
N LYS A 53 -26.51 -9.73 12.63
CA LYS A 53 -27.65 -9.20 13.37
C LYS A 53 -29.00 -9.54 12.72
N ALA A 54 -29.03 -9.60 11.39
CA ALA A 54 -30.21 -9.98 10.63
C ALA A 54 -30.41 -11.51 10.54
N GLY A 55 -29.49 -12.30 11.09
CA GLY A 55 -29.57 -13.77 11.10
C GLY A 55 -29.18 -14.44 9.78
N TYR A 56 -28.49 -13.74 8.89
CA TYR A 56 -27.93 -14.33 7.67
C TYR A 56 -26.66 -15.12 7.95
N ASP A 57 -26.39 -16.13 7.12
CA ASP A 57 -25.09 -16.81 7.12
C ASP A 57 -23.99 -15.85 6.64
N SER A 58 -23.09 -15.49 7.56
CA SER A 58 -21.99 -14.56 7.32
C SER A 58 -20.65 -15.27 7.07
N ALA A 59 -20.59 -16.60 6.97
CA ALA A 59 -19.32 -17.34 6.93
C ALA A 59 -18.38 -16.86 5.81
N ALA A 60 -18.90 -16.69 4.59
CA ALA A 60 -18.11 -16.18 3.47
C ALA A 60 -17.67 -14.73 3.67
N ALA A 61 -18.55 -13.88 4.21
CA ALA A 61 -18.23 -12.47 4.45
C ALA A 61 -17.18 -12.31 5.57
N ARG A 62 -17.24 -13.15 6.61
CA ARG A 62 -16.20 -13.26 7.64
C ARG A 62 -14.85 -13.68 7.06
N TYR A 63 -14.84 -14.67 6.18
CA TYR A 63 -13.61 -15.10 5.53
C TYR A 63 -12.96 -13.95 4.75
N VAL A 64 -13.75 -13.19 3.98
CA VAL A 64 -13.25 -12.01 3.25
C VAL A 64 -12.73 -10.95 4.20
N LEU A 65 -13.44 -10.68 5.31
CA LEU A 65 -13.00 -9.73 6.33
C LEU A 65 -11.64 -10.12 6.93
N GLU A 66 -11.43 -11.41 7.20
CA GLU A 66 -10.12 -11.91 7.66
C GLU A 66 -9.04 -11.76 6.58
N CYS A 67 -9.35 -12.03 5.31
CA CYS A 67 -8.41 -11.78 4.21
C CYS A 67 -7.99 -10.31 4.13
N MET A 68 -8.93 -9.36 4.26
CA MET A 68 -8.64 -7.93 4.26
C MET A 68 -7.74 -7.53 5.44
N LYS A 69 -7.98 -8.07 6.64
CA LYS A 69 -7.12 -7.85 7.81
C LYS A 69 -5.70 -8.36 7.57
N GLN A 70 -5.57 -9.57 7.01
CA GLN A 70 -4.26 -10.15 6.69
C GLN A 70 -3.52 -9.34 5.62
N GLU A 71 -4.23 -8.78 4.65
CA GLU A 71 -3.62 -7.89 3.67
C GLU A 71 -3.13 -6.60 4.30
N LEU A 72 -3.92 -5.98 5.19
CA LEU A 72 -3.50 -4.79 5.95
C LEU A 72 -2.22 -5.06 6.76
N ILE A 73 -2.14 -6.19 7.47
CA ILE A 73 -0.95 -6.60 8.23
C ILE A 73 0.27 -6.68 7.31
N LYS A 74 0.15 -7.32 6.14
CA LYS A 74 1.27 -7.41 5.18
C LYS A 74 1.76 -6.04 4.72
N TRP A 75 0.86 -5.08 4.53
CA TRP A 75 1.27 -3.72 4.16
C TRP A 75 1.94 -2.99 5.31
N GLN A 76 1.48 -3.19 6.55
CA GLN A 76 2.15 -2.69 7.74
C GLN A 76 3.56 -3.30 7.91
N ASP A 77 3.74 -4.58 7.58
CA ASP A 77 5.06 -5.21 7.57
C ASP A 77 5.98 -4.59 6.51
N VAL A 78 5.44 -4.25 5.34
CA VAL A 78 6.18 -3.54 4.28
C VAL A 78 6.57 -2.13 4.73
N GLU A 79 5.64 -1.39 5.34
CA GLU A 79 5.91 -0.07 5.92
C GLU A 79 7.00 -0.14 7.00
N ALA A 80 6.90 -1.10 7.93
CA ALA A 80 7.91 -1.33 8.95
C ALA A 80 9.27 -1.67 8.33
N GLY A 81 9.29 -2.48 7.28
CA GLY A 81 10.50 -2.78 6.51
C GLY A 81 11.12 -1.52 5.90
N ILE A 82 10.33 -0.71 5.19
CA ILE A 82 10.78 0.56 4.60
C ILE A 82 11.35 1.48 5.68
N ASN A 83 10.63 1.64 6.79
CA ASN A 83 11.06 2.50 7.90
C ASN A 83 12.31 1.99 8.61
N ALA A 84 12.54 0.67 8.66
CA ALA A 84 13.78 0.10 9.19
C ALA A 84 14.99 0.35 8.28
N PHE A 85 14.77 0.46 6.97
CA PHE A 85 15.79 0.83 5.99
C PHE A 85 15.89 2.33 5.75
N ALA A 86 15.06 3.16 6.40
CA ALA A 86 15.14 4.60 6.30
C ALA A 86 16.59 5.01 6.59
N PRO A 87 17.35 5.46 5.58
CA PRO A 87 18.72 5.85 5.82
C PRO A 87 18.70 6.96 6.87
N ASP A 88 19.66 6.96 7.79
CA ASP A 88 20.02 8.17 8.50
C ASP A 88 20.49 9.12 7.39
N VAL A 89 19.57 9.93 6.84
CA VAL A 89 19.85 10.90 5.77
C VAL A 89 20.67 12.02 6.39
N ARG A 90 21.89 11.67 6.80
CA ARG A 90 22.97 12.62 6.97
C ARG A 90 23.21 13.14 5.58
N ASN A 91 22.64 14.31 5.32
CA ASN A 91 23.04 15.22 4.27
C ASN A 91 24.55 15.05 4.05
N ARG A 92 24.94 14.37 2.98
CA ARG A 92 26.26 14.59 2.40
C ARG A 92 26.18 15.96 1.77
N ALA A 93 26.23 16.98 2.62
CA ALA A 93 26.70 18.28 2.22
C ALA A 93 28.11 18.04 1.69
N ARG A 94 28.24 17.96 0.36
CA ARG A 94 29.51 18.23 -0.30
C ARG A 94 29.88 19.66 0.08
N ALA A 95 30.85 19.79 0.97
CA ALA A 95 31.65 20.99 1.19
C ALA A 95 33.12 20.56 1.06
#